data_AF-A0AA39F2C7-F1
#
_entry.id   AF-A0AA39F2C7-F1
#
_cell.length_a   1.000
_cell.length_b   1.000
_cell.length_c   1.000
_cell.angle_alpha   90.00
_cell.angle_beta   90.00
_cell.angle_gamma   90.00
#
_symmetry.space_group_name_H-M   'P 1'
#
loop_
_entity.id
_entity.type
_entity.pdbx_description
1 polymer ?
#
loop_
_entity_poly.entity_id
_entity_poly.type
_entity_poly.pdbx_seq_one_letter_code
_entity_poly.pdbx_strand_id
1 'polypeptide(L)'
;MLGFVRAHITDIFIVSKRLGLMMSFITGALKLVCMIVYHEDILELFKILDEHYNKMINNVKLAKIVLNGVTVFKRLSWAVSLLVFISGCVNIITPIVFIIFQHTHHIQPTQYILPYLSIYPWVITPNGFLYKIHYTFETLATFSLIAITSSVEPLFTLYVIQMIGCLRVLSYQMLHIDESNNSERVIRESVIQYEILLKCRNIVQKIFGPIILWMIITSAVILCLDFVTDVSNRNWSIPQLHEHVLEM
;
A
#
# COMPACT_ATOMS: atom_id res chain seq x y z
N MET A 1 -15.61 -6.79 -13.41
CA MET A 1 -15.46 -5.37 -13.01
C MET A 1 -15.62 -4.38 -14.17
N LEU A 2 -14.92 -4.52 -15.31
CA LEU A 2 -14.99 -3.58 -16.46
C LEU A 2 -16.40 -3.36 -17.05
N GLY A 3 -17.23 -4.40 -17.15
CA GLY A 3 -18.58 -4.30 -17.73
C GLY A 3 -19.55 -3.43 -16.94
N PHE A 4 -19.33 -3.26 -15.63
CA PHE A 4 -20.21 -2.47 -14.77
C PHE A 4 -19.81 -0.99 -14.70
N VAL A 5 -18.50 -0.69 -14.75
CA VAL A 5 -18.01 0.69 -14.90
C VAL A 5 -18.60 1.34 -16.14
N ARG A 6 -18.77 0.57 -17.22
CA ARG A 6 -19.43 1.04 -18.45
C ARG A 6 -20.94 1.26 -18.30
N ALA A 7 -21.61 0.54 -17.39
CA ALA A 7 -23.06 0.55 -17.24
C ALA A 7 -23.60 1.57 -16.22
N HIS A 8 -22.76 2.13 -15.35
CA HIS A 8 -23.13 3.10 -14.30
C HIS A 8 -22.26 4.37 -14.33
N ILE A 9 -21.92 4.86 -15.52
CA ILE A 9 -21.21 6.15 -15.72
C ILE A 9 -21.95 7.36 -15.12
N THR A 10 -23.26 7.22 -14.86
CA THR A 10 -24.12 8.29 -14.37
C THR A 10 -23.97 8.61 -12.87
N ASP A 11 -23.51 7.67 -12.03
CA ASP A 11 -23.26 7.90 -10.61
C ASP A 11 -21.76 8.00 -10.31
N ILE A 12 -21.23 9.22 -10.43
CA ILE A 12 -19.80 9.54 -10.27
C ILE A 12 -19.27 9.04 -8.90
N PHE A 13 -20.10 9.11 -7.85
CA PHE A 13 -19.76 8.63 -6.50
C PHE A 13 -19.54 7.11 -6.44
N ILE A 14 -20.42 6.34 -7.08
CA ILE A 14 -20.30 4.86 -7.14
C ILE A 14 -19.09 4.47 -7.99
N VAL A 15 -18.82 5.23 -9.06
CA VAL A 15 -17.67 5.02 -9.93
C VAL A 15 -16.34 5.28 -9.19
N SER A 16 -16.22 6.38 -8.44
CA SER A 16 -14.99 6.68 -7.68
C SER A 16 -14.64 5.55 -6.70
N LYS A 17 -15.61 5.15 -5.86
CA LYS A 17 -15.41 4.09 -4.86
C LYS A 17 -14.99 2.75 -5.50
N ARG A 18 -15.54 2.42 -6.67
CA ARG A 18 -15.24 1.17 -7.39
C ARG A 18 -13.91 1.21 -8.12
N LEU A 19 -13.52 2.37 -8.66
CA LEU A 19 -12.21 2.54 -9.28
C LEU A 19 -11.09 2.38 -8.25
N GLY A 20 -11.20 2.97 -7.06
CA GLY A 20 -10.21 2.77 -5.99
C GLY A 20 -9.97 1.29 -5.64
N LEU A 21 -11.05 0.51 -5.59
CA LEU A 21 -10.98 -0.93 -5.34
C LEU A 21 -10.30 -1.68 -6.49
N MET A 22 -10.68 -1.39 -7.74
CA MET A 22 -10.06 -2.00 -8.92
C MET A 22 -8.57 -1.69 -9.03
N MET A 23 -8.18 -0.43 -8.77
CA MET A 23 -6.77 -0.01 -8.76
C MET A 23 -5.99 -0.71 -7.65
N SER A 24 -6.61 -1.02 -6.52
CA SER A 24 -5.98 -1.80 -5.43
C SER A 24 -5.64 -3.23 -5.87
N PHE A 25 -6.54 -3.91 -6.57
CA PHE A 25 -6.27 -5.24 -7.13
C PHE A 25 -5.16 -5.20 -8.19
N ILE A 26 -5.19 -4.21 -9.09
CA ILE A 26 -4.16 -4.06 -10.12
C ILE A 26 -2.80 -3.78 -9.48
N THR A 27 -2.76 -2.92 -8.46
CA THR A 27 -1.54 -2.63 -7.71
C THR A 27 -1.02 -3.86 -6.98
N GLY A 28 -1.90 -4.68 -6.39
CA GLY A 28 -1.52 -5.96 -5.76
C GLY A 28 -0.93 -6.95 -6.76
N ALA A 29 -1.55 -7.09 -7.93
CA ALA A 29 -1.04 -7.93 -9.01
C ALA A 29 0.31 -7.43 -9.53
N LEU A 30 0.46 -6.11 -9.71
CA LEU A 30 1.73 -5.50 -10.12
C LEU A 30 2.83 -5.77 -9.08
N LYS A 31 2.55 -5.58 -7.79
CA LYS A 31 3.48 -5.90 -6.69
C LYS A 31 3.92 -7.36 -6.74
N LEU A 32 2.98 -8.30 -6.92
CA LEU A 32 3.30 -9.73 -7.05
C LEU A 32 4.18 -10.03 -8.27
N VAL A 33 3.80 -9.52 -9.45
CA VAL A 33 4.56 -9.74 -10.68
C VAL A 33 5.98 -9.17 -10.55
N CYS A 34 6.13 -7.95 -10.02
CA CYS A 34 7.45 -7.36 -9.75
C CYS A 34 8.27 -8.23 -8.79
N MET A 35 7.68 -8.72 -7.70
CA MET A 35 8.38 -9.58 -6.73
C MET A 35 8.83 -10.91 -7.33
N ILE A 36 8.01 -11.50 -8.21
CA ILE A 36 8.35 -12.76 -8.90
C ILE A 36 9.46 -12.52 -9.93
N VAL A 37 9.32 -11.49 -10.77
CA VAL A 37 10.27 -11.19 -11.85
C VAL A 37 11.64 -10.79 -11.30
N TYR A 38 11.68 -10.00 -10.24
CA TYR A 38 12.94 -9.51 -9.66
C TYR A 38 13.41 -10.29 -8.44
N HIS A 39 12.92 -11.52 -8.26
CA HIS A 39 13.25 -12.33 -7.08
C HIS A 39 14.77 -12.53 -6.90
N GLU A 40 15.51 -12.76 -7.99
CA GLU A 40 16.97 -12.92 -7.94
C GLU A 40 17.68 -11.62 -7.52
N ASP A 41 17.28 -10.49 -8.11
CA ASP A 41 17.79 -9.15 -7.76
C ASP A 41 17.51 -8.82 -6.27
N ILE A 42 16.34 -9.21 -5.75
CA ILE A 42 15.97 -9.03 -4.33
C ILE A 42 16.86 -9.89 -3.43
N LEU A 43 17.13 -11.15 -3.80
CA LEU A 43 18.00 -12.03 -3.03
C LEU A 43 19.45 -11.54 -3.03
N GLU A 44 19.94 -11.03 -4.16
CA GLU A 44 21.26 -10.41 -4.26
C GLU A 44 21.35 -9.18 -3.36
N LEU A 45 20.36 -8.28 -3.46
CA LEU A 45 20.27 -7.09 -2.60
C LEU A 45 20.25 -7.48 -1.12
N PHE A 46 19.43 -8.47 -0.74
CA PHE A 46 19.35 -8.94 0.64
C PHE A 46 20.69 -9.46 1.14
N LYS A 47 21.40 -10.28 0.35
CA LYS A 47 22.72 -10.81 0.75
C LYS A 47 23.76 -9.70 0.95
N ILE A 48 23.87 -8.78 0.00
CA ILE A 48 24.83 -7.67 0.07
C ILE A 48 24.55 -6.81 1.30
N LEU A 49 23.27 -6.46 1.50
CA LEU A 49 22.88 -5.55 2.55
C LEU A 49 22.92 -6.20 3.94
N ASP A 50 22.57 -7.48 4.07
CA ASP A 50 22.64 -8.24 5.32
C ASP A 50 24.10 -8.47 5.76
N GLU A 51 25.00 -8.87 4.85
CA GLU A 51 26.42 -9.01 5.16
C GLU A 51 27.02 -7.67 5.66
N HIS A 52 26.70 -6.59 4.95
CA HIS A 52 27.17 -5.26 5.30
C HIS A 52 26.59 -4.77 6.63
N TYR A 53 25.29 -4.97 6.84
CA TYR A 53 24.57 -4.57 8.05
C TYR A 53 25.04 -5.36 9.28
N ASN A 54 25.28 -6.66 9.15
CA ASN A 54 25.83 -7.51 10.22
C ASN A 54 27.24 -7.06 10.64
N LYS A 55 28.09 -6.69 9.67
CA LYS A 55 29.42 -6.12 9.96
C LYS A 55 29.34 -4.81 10.74
N MET A 56 28.31 -4.01 10.50
CA MET A 56 28.10 -2.75 11.23
C MET A 56 27.51 -2.96 12.64
N ILE A 57 26.60 -3.91 12.82
CA ILE A 57 26.01 -4.23 14.13
C ILE A 57 27.02 -4.81 15.11
N ASN A 58 28.02 -5.56 14.63
CA ASN A 58 29.07 -6.12 15.49
C ASN A 58 29.90 -5.04 16.21
N ASN A 59 29.85 -3.78 15.77
CA ASN A 59 30.49 -2.66 16.43
C ASN A 59 29.48 -1.90 17.30
N VAL A 60 29.60 -1.99 18.62
CA VAL A 60 28.64 -1.39 19.59
C VAL A 60 28.36 0.10 19.34
N LYS A 61 29.39 0.89 18.97
CA LYS A 61 29.22 2.33 18.63
C LYS A 61 28.41 2.53 17.35
N LEU A 62 28.65 1.72 16.32
CA LEU A 62 27.95 1.81 15.03
C LEU A 62 26.53 1.24 15.12
N ALA A 63 26.35 0.15 15.89
CA ALA A 63 25.05 -0.44 16.16
C ALA A 63 24.06 0.59 16.70
N LYS A 64 24.47 1.44 17.65
CA LYS A 64 23.60 2.49 18.19
C LYS A 64 23.18 3.54 17.14
N ILE A 65 24.09 3.90 16.23
CA ILE A 65 23.82 4.86 15.14
C ILE A 65 22.84 4.27 14.11
N VAL A 66 23.04 2.99 13.79
CA VAL A 66 22.25 2.24 12.80
C VAL A 66 20.86 1.88 13.35
N LEU A 67 20.77 1.38 14.58
CA LEU A 67 19.51 0.98 15.21
C LEU A 67 18.58 2.15 15.53
N ASN A 68 19.08 3.39 15.61
CA ASN A 68 18.26 4.55 15.95
C ASN A 68 17.07 4.73 14.98
N GLY A 69 17.21 4.30 13.72
CA GLY A 69 16.11 4.31 12.73
C GLY A 69 15.14 3.13 12.84
N VAL A 70 15.56 2.00 13.42
CA VAL A 70 14.80 0.73 13.43
C VAL A 70 13.58 0.80 14.34
N THR A 71 13.65 1.55 15.44
CA THR A 71 12.48 1.75 16.31
C THR A 71 11.37 2.51 15.60
N VAL A 72 11.73 3.56 14.84
CA VAL A 72 10.79 4.34 14.04
C VAL A 72 10.22 3.48 12.92
N PHE A 73 11.06 2.68 12.25
CA PHE A 73 10.64 1.70 11.26
C PHE A 73 9.59 0.74 11.80
N LYS A 74 9.87 0.08 12.93
CA LYS A 74 8.98 -0.92 13.53
C LYS A 74 7.62 -0.31 13.85
N ARG A 75 7.61 0.92 14.38
CA ARG A 75 6.37 1.66 14.64
C ARG A 75 5.60 1.99 13.37
N LEU A 76 6.27 2.48 12.33
CA LEU A 76 5.64 2.80 11.03
C LEU A 76 5.09 1.55 10.35
N SER A 77 5.88 0.48 10.27
CA SER A 77 5.49 -0.80 9.68
C SER A 77 4.27 -1.39 10.39
N TRP A 78 4.25 -1.32 11.72
CA TRP A 78 3.12 -1.81 12.51
C TRP A 78 1.87 -0.93 12.31
N ALA A 79 2.03 0.39 12.30
CA ALA A 79 0.93 1.32 12.03
C ALA A 79 0.31 1.10 10.65
N VAL A 80 1.13 0.97 9.60
CA VAL A 80 0.65 0.69 8.23
C VAL A 80 -0.07 -0.65 8.18
N SER A 81 0.51 -1.71 8.78
CA SER A 81 -0.11 -3.03 8.80
C SER A 81 -1.48 -3.03 9.48
N LEU A 82 -1.61 -2.31 10.60
CA LEU A 82 -2.89 -2.15 11.29
C LEU A 82 -3.91 -1.37 10.47
N LEU A 83 -3.49 -0.27 9.84
CA LEU A 83 -4.40 0.54 9.01
C LEU A 83 -4.96 -0.26 7.83
N VAL A 84 -4.10 -1.01 7.15
CA VAL A 84 -4.51 -1.89 6.04
C VAL A 84 -5.44 -3.00 6.53
N PHE A 85 -5.16 -3.59 7.69
CA PHE A 85 -6.02 -4.61 8.29
C PHE A 85 -7.41 -4.06 8.65
N ILE A 86 -7.47 -2.90 9.32
CA ILE A 86 -8.73 -2.22 9.67
C ILE A 86 -9.53 -1.89 8.41
N SER A 87 -8.88 -1.33 7.38
CA SER A 87 -9.52 -1.03 6.10
C SER A 87 -10.12 -2.29 5.45
N GLY A 88 -9.38 -3.40 5.47
CA GLY A 88 -9.85 -4.69 5.00
C GLY A 88 -11.09 -5.19 5.76
N CYS A 89 -11.05 -5.13 7.10
CA CYS A 89 -12.18 -5.53 7.95
C CYS A 89 -13.43 -4.68 7.67
N VAL A 90 -13.29 -3.37 7.51
CA VAL A 90 -14.42 -2.49 7.17
C VAL A 90 -15.08 -2.92 5.86
N ASN A 91 -14.30 -3.26 4.83
CA ASN A 91 -14.83 -3.72 3.54
C ASN A 91 -15.60 -5.05 3.66
N ILE A 92 -15.17 -5.96 4.54
CA ILE A 92 -15.84 -7.26 4.78
C ILE A 92 -17.10 -7.10 5.64
N ILE A 93 -17.07 -6.22 6.64
CA ILE A 93 -18.16 -6.03 7.62
C ILE A 93 -19.30 -5.19 7.03
N THR A 94 -19.00 -4.19 6.19
CA THR A 94 -20.00 -3.31 5.56
C THR A 94 -21.18 -4.07 4.93
N PRO A 95 -20.98 -5.10 4.08
CA PRO A 95 -22.10 -5.85 3.51
C PRO A 95 -22.90 -6.63 4.55
N ILE A 96 -22.26 -7.15 5.61
CA ILE A 96 -22.95 -7.87 6.70
C ILE A 96 -23.87 -6.91 7.46
N VAL A 97 -23.36 -5.73 7.85
CA VAL A 97 -24.14 -4.72 8.57
C VAL A 97 -25.33 -4.24 7.73
N PHE A 98 -25.13 -4.05 6.42
CA PHE A 98 -26.20 -3.65 5.51
C PHE A 98 -27.30 -4.71 5.37
N ILE A 99 -26.93 -6.00 5.37
CA ILE A 99 -27.90 -7.11 5.35
C ILE A 99 -28.69 -7.16 6.66
N ILE A 100 -28.02 -7.03 7.81
CA ILE A 100 -28.66 -7.00 9.13
C ILE A 100 -29.64 -5.82 9.22
N PHE A 101 -29.22 -4.63 8.78
CA PHE A 101 -30.06 -3.43 8.78
C PHE A 101 -31.33 -3.62 7.94
N GLN A 102 -31.21 -4.13 6.70
CA GLN A 102 -32.36 -4.41 5.85
C GLN A 102 -33.31 -5.43 6.47
N HIS A 103 -32.78 -6.45 7.16
CA HIS A 103 -33.58 -7.46 7.83
C HIS A 103 -34.35 -6.88 9.04
N THR A 104 -33.71 -6.01 9.82
CA THR A 104 -34.35 -5.33 10.95
C THR A 104 -35.45 -4.37 10.49
N HIS A 105 -35.24 -3.67 9.37
CA HIS A 105 -36.20 -2.68 8.84
C HIS A 105 -37.24 -3.27 7.86
N HIS A 106 -37.29 -4.59 7.69
CA HIS A 106 -38.28 -5.29 6.84
C HIS A 106 -38.35 -4.77 5.38
N ILE A 107 -37.23 -4.26 4.85
CA ILE A 107 -37.17 -3.73 3.49
C ILE A 107 -37.15 -4.92 2.51
N GLN A 108 -38.19 -5.04 1.69
CA GLN A 108 -38.27 -6.03 0.62
C GLN A 108 -38.16 -5.33 -0.75
N PRO A 109 -37.35 -5.86 -1.70
CA PRO A 109 -36.53 -7.08 -1.61
C PRO A 109 -35.18 -6.86 -0.92
N THR A 110 -34.72 -7.85 -0.14
CA THR A 110 -33.43 -7.81 0.55
C THR A 110 -32.28 -7.90 -0.45
N GLN A 111 -31.49 -6.84 -0.58
CA GLN A 111 -30.34 -6.80 -1.48
C GLN A 111 -29.11 -7.41 -0.79
N TYR A 112 -28.68 -8.56 -1.28
CA TYR A 112 -27.44 -9.24 -0.85
C TYR A 112 -26.26 -8.62 -1.60
N ILE A 113 -25.70 -7.55 -1.03
CA ILE A 113 -24.51 -6.90 -1.58
C ILE A 113 -23.26 -7.73 -1.28
N LEU A 114 -22.45 -7.99 -2.31
CA LEU A 114 -21.13 -8.58 -2.15
C LEU A 114 -20.13 -7.51 -1.67
N PRO A 115 -19.05 -7.88 -0.94
CA PRO A 115 -18.01 -6.96 -0.47
C PRO A 115 -17.48 -6.00 -1.55
N TYR A 116 -17.32 -6.48 -2.78
CA TYR A 116 -16.86 -5.66 -3.91
C TYR A 116 -17.95 -5.30 -4.92
N LEU A 117 -19.22 -5.64 -4.64
CA LEU A 117 -20.38 -5.47 -5.54
C LEU A 117 -20.07 -5.87 -6.99
N SER A 118 -19.33 -6.97 -7.17
CA SER A 118 -18.98 -7.48 -8.50
C SER A 118 -20.23 -7.98 -9.22
N ILE A 119 -20.43 -7.50 -10.45
CA ILE A 119 -21.44 -8.09 -11.34
C ILE A 119 -20.87 -9.35 -11.95
N TYR A 120 -21.57 -10.45 -11.70
CA TYR A 120 -21.33 -11.74 -12.33
C TYR A 120 -22.35 -11.98 -13.45
N PRO A 121 -21.99 -12.72 -14.52
CA PRO A 121 -22.87 -12.95 -15.66
C PRO A 121 -24.04 -13.91 -15.38
N TRP A 122 -24.11 -14.49 -14.19
CA TRP A 122 -25.21 -15.36 -13.73
C TRP A 122 -26.02 -14.67 -12.62
N VAL A 123 -27.31 -15.03 -12.53
CA VAL A 123 -28.22 -14.48 -11.52
C VAL A 123 -27.83 -15.04 -10.14
N ILE A 124 -27.45 -14.15 -9.22
CA ILE A 124 -27.16 -14.51 -7.83
C ILE A 124 -28.47 -14.55 -7.08
N THR A 125 -28.91 -15.74 -6.68
CA THR A 125 -30.10 -15.88 -5.83
C THR A 125 -29.80 -15.38 -4.41
N PRO A 126 -30.65 -14.49 -3.85
CA PRO A 126 -30.58 -14.08 -2.45
C PRO A 126 -30.51 -15.31 -1.52
N ASN A 127 -29.53 -15.35 -0.61
CA ASN A 127 -29.29 -16.48 0.32
C ASN A 127 -28.93 -17.85 -0.33
N GLY A 128 -28.61 -17.89 -1.63
CA GLY A 128 -28.20 -19.11 -2.32
C GLY A 128 -26.79 -19.59 -1.93
N PHE A 129 -26.49 -20.88 -2.15
CA PHE A 129 -25.14 -21.45 -1.97
C PHE A 129 -24.06 -20.70 -2.78
N LEU A 130 -24.43 -20.25 -3.99
CA LEU A 130 -23.57 -19.50 -4.88
C LEU A 130 -23.12 -18.16 -4.29
N TYR A 131 -23.99 -17.49 -3.53
CA TYR A 131 -23.65 -16.24 -2.83
C TYR A 131 -22.58 -16.48 -1.76
N LYS A 132 -22.69 -17.58 -0.98
CA LYS A 132 -21.70 -17.93 0.04
C LYS A 132 -20.32 -18.19 -0.57
N ILE A 133 -20.26 -18.90 -1.70
CA ILE A 133 -19.00 -19.13 -2.43
C ILE A 133 -18.37 -17.81 -2.86
N HIS A 134 -19.13 -16.92 -3.49
CA HIS A 134 -18.61 -15.62 -3.95
C HIS A 134 -18.14 -14.75 -2.78
N TYR A 135 -18.89 -14.72 -1.69
CA TYR A 135 -18.50 -14.00 -0.48
C TYR A 135 -17.18 -14.52 0.10
N THR A 136 -17.03 -15.84 0.23
CA THR A 136 -15.79 -16.47 0.70
C THR A 136 -14.62 -16.19 -0.25
N PHE A 137 -14.84 -16.28 -1.56
CA PHE A 137 -13.81 -15.99 -2.56
C PHE A 137 -13.35 -14.52 -2.50
N GLU A 138 -14.28 -13.57 -2.44
CA GLU A 138 -13.96 -12.15 -2.32
C GLU A 138 -13.23 -11.84 -1.02
N THR A 139 -13.65 -12.46 0.10
CA THR A 139 -12.96 -12.32 1.40
C THR A 139 -11.53 -12.85 1.34
N LEU A 140 -11.32 -14.01 0.70
CA LEU A 140 -9.98 -14.58 0.52
C LEU A 140 -9.09 -13.69 -0.36
N ALA A 141 -9.67 -13.09 -1.40
CA ALA A 141 -8.97 -12.13 -2.26
C ALA A 141 -8.56 -10.87 -1.49
N THR A 142 -9.44 -10.32 -0.63
CA THR A 142 -9.10 -9.21 0.28
C THR A 142 -7.94 -9.58 1.20
N PHE A 143 -8.00 -10.75 1.84
CA PHE A 143 -6.96 -11.21 2.75
C PHE A 143 -5.60 -11.34 2.03
N SER A 144 -5.62 -11.84 0.80
CA SER A 144 -4.42 -11.95 -0.05
C SER A 144 -3.82 -10.57 -0.33
N LEU A 145 -4.64 -9.57 -0.67
CA LEU A 145 -4.17 -8.18 -0.87
C LEU A 145 -3.57 -7.57 0.40
N ILE A 146 -4.18 -7.81 1.56
CA ILE A 146 -3.66 -7.37 2.86
C ILE A 146 -2.28 -7.99 3.08
N ALA A 147 -2.14 -9.30 2.89
CA ALA A 147 -0.89 -10.03 3.07
C ALA A 147 0.24 -9.54 2.14
N ILE A 148 -0.08 -9.28 0.87
CA ILE A 148 0.89 -8.73 -0.10
C ILE A 148 1.32 -7.34 0.34
N THR A 149 0.38 -6.49 0.72
CA THR A 149 0.66 -5.10 1.11
C THR A 149 1.48 -5.03 2.40
N SER A 150 1.10 -5.81 3.40
CA SER A 150 1.81 -5.88 4.69
C SER A 150 3.18 -6.54 4.60
N SER A 151 3.48 -7.26 3.51
CA SER A 151 4.80 -7.84 3.28
C SER A 151 5.69 -6.91 2.45
N VAL A 152 5.18 -6.43 1.31
CA VAL A 152 5.98 -5.69 0.31
C VAL A 152 6.40 -4.30 0.80
N GLU A 153 5.52 -3.56 1.49
CA GLU A 153 5.81 -2.19 1.91
C GLU A 153 6.83 -2.11 3.06
N PRO A 154 6.74 -2.98 4.09
CA PRO A 154 7.80 -3.06 5.10
C PRO A 154 9.13 -3.51 4.53
N LEU A 155 9.16 -4.44 3.57
CA LEU A 155 10.40 -4.88 2.92
C LEU A 155 11.11 -3.72 2.21
N PHE A 156 10.39 -2.95 1.40
CA PHE A 156 10.95 -1.75 0.76
C PHE A 156 11.52 -0.78 1.80
N THR A 157 10.73 -0.47 2.82
CA THR A 157 11.09 0.50 3.85
C THR A 157 12.31 0.02 4.67
N LEU A 158 12.41 -1.29 4.92
CA LEU A 158 13.56 -1.91 5.58
C LEU A 158 14.84 -1.70 4.77
N TYR A 159 14.81 -1.95 3.46
CA TYR A 159 15.98 -1.71 2.60
C TYR A 159 16.40 -0.25 2.61
N VAL A 160 15.44 0.69 2.49
CA VAL A 160 15.73 2.13 2.55
C VAL A 160 16.38 2.50 3.89
N ILE A 161 15.89 1.96 5.00
CA ILE A 161 16.43 2.27 6.34
C ILE A 161 17.81 1.66 6.55
N GLN A 162 18.04 0.44 6.07
CA GLN A 162 19.38 -0.17 6.07
C GLN A 162 20.37 0.68 5.26
N MET A 163 19.97 1.14 4.08
CA MET A 163 20.80 2.03 3.25
C MET A 163 21.09 3.38 3.91
N ILE A 164 20.08 3.99 4.55
CA ILE A 164 20.26 5.22 5.35
C ILE A 164 21.21 4.97 6.53
N GLY A 165 21.11 3.82 7.18
CA GLY A 165 22.02 3.40 8.25
C GLY A 165 23.46 3.31 7.76
N CYS A 166 23.68 2.71 6.59
CA CYS A 166 24.99 2.64 5.94
C CYS A 166 25.56 4.04 5.65
N LEU A 167 24.74 4.95 5.09
CA LEU A 167 25.15 6.33 4.83
C LEU A 167 25.53 7.08 6.11
N ARG A 168 24.79 6.88 7.21
CA ARG A 168 25.10 7.53 8.50
C ARG A 168 26.42 7.05 9.06
N VAL A 169 26.72 5.75 8.96
CA VAL A 169 28.00 5.21 9.40
C VAL A 169 29.14 5.72 8.54
N LEU A 170 28.95 5.74 7.21
CA LEU A 170 29.92 6.30 6.27
C LEU A 170 30.23 7.77 6.59
N SER A 171 29.20 8.57 6.81
CA SER A 171 29.34 9.97 7.20
C SER A 171 30.07 10.12 8.54
N TYR A 172 29.78 9.26 9.52
CA TYR A 172 30.47 9.27 10.81
C TYR A 172 31.97 8.94 10.67
N GLN A 173 32.31 7.93 9.86
CA GLN A 173 33.69 7.54 9.57
C GLN A 173 34.45 8.68 8.88
N MET A 174 33.82 9.35 7.90
CA MET A 174 34.43 10.50 7.21
C MET A 174 34.68 11.69 8.14
N LEU A 175 33.78 11.95 9.10
CA LEU A 175 33.93 13.05 10.07
C LEU A 175 35.03 12.79 11.11
N HIS A 176 35.34 11.52 11.43
CA HIS A 176 36.36 11.15 12.41
C HIS A 176 37.66 10.64 11.76
N ILE A 177 37.90 10.99 10.49
CA ILE A 177 39.11 10.60 9.75
C ILE A 177 40.39 11.11 10.42
N ASP A 178 40.34 12.32 11.01
CA ASP A 178 41.49 12.99 11.63
C ASP A 178 41.97 12.33 12.93
N GLU A 179 41.11 11.57 13.60
CA GLU A 179 41.48 10.80 14.80
C GLU A 179 42.13 9.45 14.46
N SER A 180 42.14 9.07 13.18
CA SER A 180 42.67 7.79 12.71
C SER A 180 44.07 7.94 12.12
N ASN A 181 45.02 7.14 12.62
CA ASN A 181 46.42 7.13 12.15
C ASN A 181 46.59 6.62 10.70
N ASN A 182 45.49 6.32 9.99
CA ASN A 182 45.43 5.65 8.69
C ASN A 182 44.28 6.20 7.83
N SER A 183 44.21 7.53 7.71
CA SER A 183 43.17 8.27 6.97
C SER A 183 42.95 7.75 5.54
N GLU A 184 44.02 7.44 4.81
CA GLU A 184 43.94 6.93 3.42
C GLU A 184 43.17 5.60 3.33
N ARG A 185 43.38 4.70 4.28
CA ARG A 185 42.69 3.40 4.33
C ARG A 185 41.20 3.59 4.64
N VAL A 186 40.87 4.48 5.57
CA VAL A 186 39.48 4.79 5.94
C VAL A 186 38.74 5.41 4.75
N ILE A 187 39.38 6.31 4.00
CA ILE A 187 38.81 6.92 2.79
C ILE A 187 38.58 5.85 1.72
N ARG A 188 39.56 4.98 1.47
CA ARG A 188 39.44 3.91 0.47
C ARG A 188 38.30 2.95 0.79
N GLU A 189 38.22 2.50 2.04
CA GLU A 189 37.14 1.63 2.50
C GLU A 189 35.78 2.34 2.38
N SER A 190 35.70 3.60 2.78
CA SER A 190 34.50 4.45 2.66
C SER A 190 34.00 4.56 1.22
N VAL A 191 34.89 4.82 0.25
CA VAL A 191 34.54 4.92 -1.17
C VAL A 191 34.02 3.59 -1.72
N ILE A 192 34.66 2.47 -1.37
CA ILE A 192 34.21 1.13 -1.79
C ILE A 192 32.82 0.83 -1.23
N GLN A 193 32.55 1.16 0.05
CA GLN A 193 31.22 0.97 0.63
C GLN A 193 30.16 1.84 -0.04
N TYR A 194 30.50 3.08 -0.37
CA TYR A 194 29.59 3.98 -1.09
C TYR A 194 29.26 3.45 -2.49
N GLU A 195 30.23 2.88 -3.20
CA GLU A 195 30.01 2.27 -4.51
C GLU A 195 29.04 1.07 -4.42
N ILE A 196 29.22 0.19 -3.42
CA ILE A 196 28.31 -0.93 -3.17
C ILE A 196 26.90 -0.41 -2.88
N LEU A 197 26.78 0.63 -2.06
CA LEU A 197 25.50 1.24 -1.75
C LEU A 197 24.80 1.84 -2.99
N LEU A 198 25.56 2.45 -3.91
CA LEU A 198 25.02 2.94 -5.18
C LEU A 198 24.46 1.79 -6.05
N LYS A 199 25.14 0.63 -6.06
CA LYS A 199 24.64 -0.58 -6.73
C LYS A 199 23.33 -1.05 -6.09
N CYS A 200 23.28 -1.14 -4.77
CA CYS A 200 22.05 -1.48 -4.03
C CYS A 200 20.90 -0.51 -4.35
N ARG A 201 21.18 0.81 -4.44
CA ARG A 201 20.19 1.83 -4.82
C ARG A 201 19.60 1.56 -6.19
N ASN A 202 20.45 1.26 -7.18
CA ASN A 202 20.00 0.96 -8.53
C ASN A 202 19.13 -0.29 -8.57
N ILE A 203 19.48 -1.33 -7.82
CA ILE A 203 18.66 -2.55 -7.71
C ILE A 203 17.29 -2.23 -7.10
N VAL A 204 17.26 -1.53 -5.95
CA VAL A 204 16.00 -1.09 -5.31
C VAL A 204 15.16 -0.24 -6.27
N GLN A 205 15.77 0.71 -6.98
CA GLN A 205 15.06 1.56 -7.93
C GLN A 205 14.53 0.77 -9.14
N LYS A 206 15.26 -0.23 -9.62
CA LYS A 206 14.82 -1.11 -10.72
C LYS A 206 13.57 -1.91 -10.31
N ILE A 207 13.54 -2.41 -9.07
CA ILE A 207 12.44 -3.23 -8.53
C ILE A 207 11.22 -2.37 -8.19
N PHE A 208 11.42 -1.34 -7.36
CA PHE A 208 10.33 -0.55 -6.76
C PHE A 208 9.98 0.69 -7.58
N GLY A 209 10.83 1.13 -8.50
CA GLY A 209 10.57 2.29 -9.36
C GLY A 209 9.26 2.20 -10.13
N PRO A 210 8.98 1.09 -10.84
CA PRO A 210 7.70 0.90 -11.53
C PRO A 210 6.50 0.91 -10.58
N ILE A 211 6.65 0.31 -9.39
CA ILE A 211 5.59 0.24 -8.37
C ILE A 211 5.27 1.65 -7.84
N ILE A 212 6.31 2.44 -7.53
CA ILE A 212 6.15 3.82 -7.04
C ILE A 212 5.53 4.71 -8.13
N LEU A 213 6.01 4.60 -9.37
CA LEU A 213 5.45 5.34 -10.51
C LEU A 213 3.96 5.01 -10.68
N TRP A 214 3.61 3.73 -10.65
CA TRP A 214 2.23 3.28 -10.71
C TRP A 214 1.41 3.86 -9.57
N MET A 215 1.88 3.77 -8.32
CA MET A 215 1.19 4.32 -7.16
C MET A 215 0.91 5.82 -7.31
N ILE A 216 1.89 6.62 -7.71
CA ILE A 216 1.71 8.08 -7.93
C ILE A 216 0.61 8.34 -8.96
N ILE A 217 0.62 7.63 -10.09
CA ILE A 217 -0.41 7.75 -11.13
C ILE A 217 -1.78 7.38 -10.56
N THR A 218 -1.89 6.24 -9.87
CA THR A 218 -3.17 5.79 -9.30
C THR A 218 -3.72 6.76 -8.25
N SER A 219 -2.86 7.30 -7.37
CA SER A 219 -3.24 8.24 -6.34
C SER A 219 -3.69 9.57 -6.94
N ALA A 220 -3.01 10.06 -7.98
CA ALA A 220 -3.42 11.27 -8.69
C ALA A 220 -4.82 11.11 -9.31
N VAL A 221 -5.07 9.97 -9.97
CA VAL A 221 -6.38 9.67 -10.57
C VAL A 221 -7.48 9.61 -9.50
N ILE A 222 -7.23 8.92 -8.39
CA ILE A 222 -8.20 8.79 -7.28
C ILE A 222 -8.50 10.17 -6.67
N LEU A 223 -7.47 10.96 -6.36
CA LEU A 223 -7.63 12.30 -5.79
C LEU A 223 -8.43 13.23 -6.71
N CYS A 224 -8.17 13.19 -8.03
CA CYS A 224 -8.94 13.97 -8.99
C CYS A 224 -10.41 13.55 -9.03
N LEU A 225 -10.71 12.24 -9.00
CA LEU A 225 -12.08 11.73 -8.98
C LEU A 225 -12.81 12.14 -7.70
N ASP A 226 -12.17 11.99 -6.55
CA ASP A 226 -12.75 12.34 -5.26
C ASP A 226 -13.04 13.84 -5.19
N PHE A 227 -12.13 14.69 -5.68
CA PHE A 227 -12.35 16.14 -5.77
C PHE A 227 -13.58 16.48 -6.63
N VAL A 228 -13.72 15.85 -7.81
CA VAL A 228 -14.89 16.06 -8.68
C VAL A 228 -16.19 15.62 -8.01
N THR A 229 -16.18 14.48 -7.31
CA THR A 229 -17.37 14.01 -6.59
C THR A 229 -17.76 14.95 -5.44
N ASP A 230 -16.78 15.49 -4.72
CA ASP A 230 -17.03 16.39 -3.60
C ASP A 230 -17.59 17.74 -4.09
N VAL A 231 -17.02 18.30 -5.16
CA VAL A 231 -17.55 19.50 -5.81
C VAL A 231 -18.98 19.26 -6.30
N SER A 232 -19.24 18.13 -6.95
CA SER A 232 -20.60 17.79 -7.39
C SER A 232 -21.56 17.69 -6.21
N ASN A 233 -21.19 17.03 -5.12
CA ASN A 233 -22.04 16.85 -3.94
C ASN A 233 -22.38 18.20 -3.26
N ARG A 234 -21.40 19.12 -3.19
CA ARG A 234 -21.64 20.50 -2.74
C ARG A 234 -22.58 21.26 -3.66
N ASN A 235 -22.48 21.05 -4.97
CA ASN A 235 -23.34 21.74 -5.93
C ASN A 235 -24.81 21.28 -5.87
N TRP A 236 -25.10 20.04 -5.46
CA TRP A 236 -26.46 19.52 -5.26
C TRP A 236 -27.08 19.93 -3.90
N SER A 237 -26.27 20.27 -2.91
CA SER A 237 -26.76 20.72 -1.59
C SER A 237 -27.12 22.21 -1.54
N ILE A 238 -26.58 23.03 -2.46
CA ILE A 238 -26.92 24.46 -2.60
C ILE A 238 -28.35 24.71 -3.13
N PRO A 239 -28.87 24.01 -4.17
CA PRO A 239 -30.23 24.25 -4.66
C PRO A 239 -31.33 23.85 -3.66
N GLN A 240 -31.11 22.82 -2.83
CA GLN A 240 -32.08 22.44 -1.79
C GLN A 240 -32.20 23.46 -0.64
N LEU A 241 -31.13 24.21 -0.35
CA LEU A 241 -31.22 25.35 0.56
C LEU A 241 -32.01 26.51 -0.05
N HIS A 242 -31.94 26.71 -1.37
CA HIS A 242 -32.65 27.79 -2.04
C HIS A 242 -34.17 27.53 -2.12
N GLU A 243 -34.61 26.28 -2.26
CA GLU A 243 -36.04 25.93 -2.16
C GLU A 243 -36.57 26.05 -0.72
N HIS A 244 -35.81 25.62 0.30
CA HIS A 244 -36.24 25.74 1.69
C HIS A 244 -36.24 27.18 2.25
N VAL A 245 -35.45 28.10 1.67
CA VAL A 245 -35.47 29.54 2.03
C VAL A 245 -36.59 30.29 1.30
N LEU A 246 -37.11 29.77 0.19
CA LEU A 246 -38.25 30.36 -0.54
C LEU A 246 -39.63 29.90 -0.02
N GLU A 247 -39.67 28.85 0.81
CA GLU A 247 -40.90 28.37 1.49
C GLU A 247 -41.04 28.87 2.94
N MET A 248 -40.16 29.75 3.43
CA MET A 248 -40.32 30.53 4.68
C MET A 248 -40.67 31.99 4.38
#